data_AF-A0A3V4JP04-F1
#
_entry.id   AF-A0A3V4JP04-F1
#
_cell.length_a   1.000
_cell.length_b   1.000
_cell.length_c   1.000
_cell.angle_alpha   90.00
_cell.angle_beta   90.00
_cell.angle_gamma   90.00
#
_symmetry.space_group_name_H-M   'P 1'
#
loop_
_entity.id
_entity.type
_entity.pdbx_description
1 polymer ?
#
loop_
_entity_poly.entity_id
_entity_poly.type
_entity_poly.pdbx_seq_one_letter_code
_entity_poly.pdbx_strand_id
1 'polypeptide(L)' 'QPQAPETKPMSVGLPLDLREFQQQQEKDFLQTSLQQAKFNQKKAAELLGLTYHQLRALLKKHQI' A
#
# COMPACT_ATOMS: atom_id res chain seq x y z
N GLN A 1 -15.42 20.77 -17.78
CA GLN A 1 -14.14 20.03 -17.74
C GLN A 1 -14.21 19.03 -16.60
N PRO A 2 -14.01 17.72 -16.81
CA PRO A 2 -13.69 16.81 -15.72
C PRO A 2 -12.17 16.87 -15.49
N GLN A 3 -11.79 17.29 -14.29
CA GLN A 3 -10.41 17.35 -13.83
C GLN A 3 -9.89 15.90 -13.72
N ALA A 4 -8.96 15.53 -14.59
CA ALA A 4 -8.22 14.28 -14.47
C ALA A 4 -7.50 14.27 -13.11
N PRO A 5 -7.48 13.15 -12.38
CA PRO A 5 -6.77 13.09 -11.12
C PRO A 5 -5.29 13.39 -11.40
N GLU A 6 -4.85 14.53 -10.88
CA GLU A 6 -3.47 14.98 -10.93
C GLU A 6 -2.61 13.88 -10.32
N THR A 7 -1.96 13.10 -11.19
CA THR A 7 -0.92 12.15 -10.82
C THR A 7 0.22 12.98 -10.28
N LYS A 8 0.14 13.38 -9.00
CA LYS A 8 1.24 14.02 -8.29
C LYS A 8 2.44 13.11 -8.52
N PRO A 9 3.47 13.55 -9.25
CA PRO A 9 4.65 12.72 -9.37
C PRO A 9 5.13 12.47 -7.95
N MET A 10 5.23 11.20 -7.54
CA MET A 10 5.99 10.82 -6.35
C MET A 10 7.45 11.10 -6.67
N SER A 11 7.82 12.37 -6.73
CA SER A 11 9.19 12.81 -6.86
C SER A 11 9.87 12.52 -5.53
N VAL A 12 10.49 11.35 -5.44
CA VAL A 12 11.36 10.98 -4.33
C VAL A 12 12.62 11.85 -4.39
N GLY A 13 12.70 12.83 -3.49
CA GLY A 13 13.86 13.72 -3.37
C GLY A 13 14.96 13.09 -2.53
N LEU A 14 16.21 13.21 -2.97
CA LEU A 14 17.39 12.76 -2.22
C LEU A 14 17.98 13.91 -1.39
N PRO A 15 18.62 13.61 -0.23
CA PRO A 15 18.80 12.29 0.38
C PRO A 15 17.56 11.83 1.18
N LEU A 16 17.18 10.55 1.05
CA LEU A 16 16.04 9.96 1.79
C LEU A 16 16.43 8.61 2.41
N ASP A 17 15.82 8.26 3.55
CA ASP A 17 15.95 6.91 4.11
C ASP A 17 15.04 5.94 3.33
N LEU A 18 15.69 5.16 2.46
CA LEU A 18 14.99 4.24 1.57
C LEU A 18 14.19 3.17 2.34
N ARG A 19 14.64 2.76 3.54
CA ARG A 19 13.94 1.75 4.33
C ARG A 19 12.67 2.31 4.94
N GLU A 20 12.72 3.52 5.48
CA GLU A 20 11.52 4.19 6.00
C GLU A 20 10.51 4.46 4.90
N PHE A 21 10.98 4.96 3.75
CA PHE A 21 10.11 5.21 2.61
C PHE A 21 9.39 3.94 2.13
N GLN A 22 10.11 2.83 1.97
CA GLN A 22 9.50 1.56 1.59
C GLN A 22 8.47 1.08 2.61
N GLN A 23 8.77 1.19 3.91
CA GLN A 23 7.82 0.79 4.95
C GLN A 23 6.54 1.61 4.92
N GLN A 24 6.65 2.93 4.72
CA GLN A 24 5.50 3.81 4.62
C GLN A 24 4.63 3.47 3.40
N GLN A 25 5.25 3.33 2.22
CA GLN A 25 4.54 2.93 1.00
C GLN A 25 3.84 1.57 1.16
N GLU A 26 4.52 0.60 1.76
CA GLU A 26 3.96 -0.73 2.03
C GLU A 26 2.73 -0.64 2.94
N LYS A 27 2.79 0.18 4.00
CA LYS A 27 1.66 0.45 4.90
C LYS A 27 0.48 1.13 4.19
N ASP A 28 0.73 2.11 3.34
CA ASP A 28 -0.29 2.81 2.55
C ASP A 28 -0.99 1.87 1.56
N PHE A 29 -0.25 1.01 0.86
CA PHE A 29 -0.83 0.00 -0.04
C PHE A 29 -1.65 -1.05 0.71
N LEU A 30 -1.21 -1.49 1.88
CA LEU A 30 -1.98 -2.43 2.71
C LEU A 30 -3.31 -1.81 3.15
N GLN A 31 -3.31 -0.57 3.63
CA GLN A 31 -4.55 0.11 4.04
C GLN A 31 -5.48 0.35 2.84
N THR A 32 -4.93 0.83 1.72
CA THR A 32 -5.72 1.12 0.51
C THR A 32 -6.36 -0.16 -0.04
N SER A 33 -5.60 -1.25 -0.11
CA SER A 33 -6.14 -2.55 -0.57
C SER A 33 -7.19 -3.11 0.36
N LEU A 34 -7.02 -2.97 1.69
CA LEU A 34 -8.04 -3.33 2.66
C LEU A 34 -9.33 -2.51 2.48
N GLN A 35 -9.22 -1.19 2.36
CA GLN A 35 -10.38 -0.32 2.14
C GLN A 35 -11.11 -0.68 0.85
N GLN A 36 -10.38 -0.85 -0.27
CA GLN A 36 -10.97 -1.21 -1.56
C GLN A 36 -11.59 -2.62 -1.54
N ALA A 37 -11.01 -3.54 -0.77
CA ALA A 37 -11.55 -4.86 -0.54
C ALA A 37 -12.68 -4.91 0.51
N LYS A 38 -13.12 -3.77 1.06
CA LYS A 38 -14.09 -3.70 2.17
C LYS A 38 -13.65 -4.56 3.37
N PHE A 39 -12.38 -4.46 3.73
CA PHE A 39 -11.70 -5.22 4.79
C PHE A 39 -11.69 -6.75 4.59
N ASN A 40 -12.01 -7.25 3.38
CA ASN A 40 -11.80 -8.64 3.05
C ASN A 40 -10.33 -8.90 2.73
N GLN A 41 -9.60 -9.50 3.66
CA GLN A 41 -8.16 -9.76 3.53
C GLN A 41 -7.80 -10.63 2.32
N LYS A 42 -8.62 -11.61 1.93
CA LYS A 42 -8.34 -12.42 0.73
C LYS A 42 -8.36 -11.55 -0.52
N LYS A 43 -9.40 -10.73 -0.66
CA LYS A 43 -9.54 -9.80 -1.79
C LYS A 43 -8.47 -8.71 -1.76
N ALA A 44 -8.08 -8.21 -0.59
CA ALA A 44 -6.97 -7.26 -0.45
C ALA A 44 -5.63 -7.87 -0.92
N ALA A 45 -5.38 -9.15 -0.59
CA ALA A 45 -4.21 -9.87 -1.07
C ALA A 45 -4.22 -10.00 -2.59
N GLU A 46 -5.37 -10.36 -3.19
CA GLU A 46 -5.54 -10.41 -4.64
C GLU A 46 -5.28 -9.06 -5.32
N LEU A 47 -5.76 -7.95 -4.74
CA LEU A 47 -5.52 -6.59 -5.25
C LEU A 47 -4.04 -6.20 -5.25
N LEU A 48 -3.26 -6.71 -4.29
CA LEU A 48 -1.82 -6.48 -4.20
C LEU A 48 -0.98 -7.55 -4.92
N GLY A 49 -1.60 -8.54 -5.56
CA GLY A 49 -0.89 -9.66 -6.17
C GLY A 49 -0.14 -10.54 -5.16
N LEU A 50 -0.59 -10.54 -3.91
CA LEU A 50 -0.01 -11.31 -2.81
C LEU A 50 -0.86 -12.53 -2.50
N THR A 51 -0.23 -13.56 -1.95
CA THR A 51 -0.98 -14.60 -1.25
C THR A 51 -1.56 -14.05 0.06
N TYR A 52 -2.68 -14.62 0.52
CA TYR A 52 -3.27 -14.28 1.81
C TYR A 52 -2.27 -14.37 2.98
N HIS A 53 -1.37 -15.36 2.96
CA HIS A 53 -0.35 -15.53 3.98
C HIS A 53 0.68 -14.39 3.99
N GLN A 54 1.11 -13.93 2.80
CA GLN A 54 2.03 -12.79 2.68
C GLN A 54 1.36 -11.51 3.18
N LEU A 55 0.11 -11.26 2.78
CA LEU A 55 -0.64 -10.10 3.28
C LEU A 55 -0.69 -10.11 4.81
N ARG A 56 -1.03 -11.24 5.43
CA ARG A 56 -1.12 -11.34 6.89
C ARG A 56 0.23 -11.10 7.59
N ALA A 57 1.33 -11.58 7.01
CA ALA A 57 2.67 -11.31 7.54
C ALA A 57 3.00 -9.81 7.49
N LEU A 58 2.62 -9.13 6.41
CA LEU A 58 2.79 -7.68 6.25
C LEU A 58 1.92 -6.88 7.21
N LEU A 59 0.64 -7.25 7.39
CA LEU A 59 -0.24 -6.61 8.37
C LEU A 59 0.34 -6.70 9.78
N LYS A 60 0.86 -7.88 10.16
CA LYS A 60 1.53 -8.08 11.46
C LYS A 60 2.81 -7.23 11.58
N LYS A 61 3.63 -7.16 10.53
CA LYS A 61 4.86 -6.36 10.48
C LYS A 61 4.56 -4.86 10.70
N HIS A 62 3.48 -4.36 10.10
CA HIS A 62 3.08 -2.95 10.14
C HIS A 62 2.10 -2.61 11.28
N GLN A 63 1.68 -3.59 12.08
CA GLN A 63 0.71 -3.45 13.16
C GLN A 63 -0.63 -2.85 12.70
N ILE A 64 -1.15 -3.36 11.57
CA ILE A 64 -2.45 -3.00 10.96
C ILE A 64 -3.48 -4.09 11.24
#